data_AF-A0A7K9YFX7-F1
#
_entry.id   AF-A0A7K9YFX7-F1
#
_cell.length_a   1.000
_cell.length_b   1.000
_cell.length_c   1.000
_cell.angle_alpha   90.00
_cell.angle_beta   90.00
_cell.angle_gamma   90.00
#
_symmetry.space_group_name_H-M   'P 1'
#
loop_
_entity.id
_entity.type
_entity.pdbx_description
1 polymer ?
#
loop_
_entity_poly.entity_id
_entity_poly.type
_entity_poly.pdbx_seq_one_letter_code
_entity_poly.pdbx_strand_id
1 'polypeptide(L)' 'MHCNRCYRQEGARFSVTSCGHVLCDACPGSGPCPICAAVCRRFPVPERVS' A
#
# COMPACT_ATOMS: atom_id res chain seq x y z
N MET A 1 -3.21 -6.52 -8.19
CA MET A 1 -2.31 -5.55 -7.51
C MET A 1 -1.62 -6.29 -6.37
N HIS A 2 -0.37 -5.96 -6.05
CA HIS A 2 0.38 -6.65 -4.99
C HIS A 2 1.02 -5.64 -4.05
N CYS A 3 1.36 -6.05 -2.84
CA CYS A 3 2.07 -5.21 -1.89
C CYS A 3 3.55 -5.16 -2.28
N ASN A 4 4.10 -3.98 -2.52
CA ASN A 4 5.51 -3.83 -2.90
C ASN A 4 6.49 -4.22 -1.77
N ARG A 5 6.00 -4.44 -0.53
CA ARG A 5 6.82 -4.86 0.61
C ARG A 5 6.83 -6.38 0.83
N CYS A 6 5.66 -7.01 0.85
CA CYS A 6 5.51 -8.42 1.21
C CYS A 6 4.96 -9.29 0.06
N TYR A 7 4.77 -8.71 -1.12
CA TYR A 7 4.28 -9.37 -2.34
C TYR A 7 2.91 -10.05 -2.23
N ARG A 8 2.14 -9.80 -1.14
CA ARG A 8 0.77 -10.29 -0.97
C ARG A 8 -0.16 -9.76 -2.06
N GLN A 9 -0.99 -10.63 -2.62
CA GLN A 9 -1.91 -10.34 -3.74
C GLN A 9 -3.39 -10.53 -3.36
N GLU A 10 -3.72 -11.63 -2.69
CA GLU A 10 -5.11 -12.03 -2.42
C GLU A 10 -5.63 -11.54 -1.07
N GLY A 11 -6.96 -11.32 -1.01
CA GLY A 11 -7.70 -11.04 0.23
C GLY A 11 -7.25 -9.78 0.98
N ALA A 12 -6.56 -8.86 0.30
CA ALA A 12 -5.94 -7.70 0.93
C ALA A 12 -6.55 -6.41 0.41
N ARG A 13 -6.75 -5.45 1.31
CA ARG A 13 -7.02 -4.07 0.92
C ARG A 13 -5.69 -3.38 0.66
N PHE A 14 -5.64 -2.56 -0.38
CA PHE A 14 -4.41 -1.88 -0.75
C PHE A 14 -4.57 -0.37 -0.68
N SER A 15 -3.46 0.31 -0.40
CA SER A 15 -3.32 1.76 -0.50
C SER A 15 -2.14 2.09 -1.40
N VAL A 16 -2.25 3.17 -2.15
CA VAL A 16 -1.14 3.74 -2.95
C VAL A 16 -0.56 4.91 -2.19
N THR A 17 0.77 5.00 -2.14
CA THR A 17 1.49 6.15 -1.58
C THR A 17 1.69 7.23 -2.64
N SER A 18 1.85 8.49 -2.23
CA SER A 18 2.18 9.59 -3.15
C SER A 18 3.50 9.40 -3.94
N CYS A 19 4.38 8.49 -3.50
CA CYS A 19 5.58 8.10 -4.22
C CYS A 19 5.39 6.89 -5.15
N GLY A 20 4.17 6.39 -5.31
CA GLY A 20 3.82 5.33 -6.26
C GLY A 20 3.87 3.90 -5.75
N HIS A 21 4.22 3.67 -4.47
CA HIS A 21 4.25 2.31 -3.91
C HIS A 21 2.87 1.85 -3.44
N VAL A 22 2.54 0.59 -3.75
CA VAL A 22 1.31 -0.09 -3.32
C VAL A 22 1.59 -0.90 -2.05
N LEU A 23 0.78 -0.72 -1.01
CA LEU A 23 0.95 -1.39 0.29
C LEU A 23 -0.37 -2.03 0.71
N CYS A 24 -0.32 -3.26 1.24
CA CYS A 24 -1.48 -3.88 1.86
C CYS A 24 -1.74 -3.32 3.26
N ASP A 25 -2.98 -3.46 3.75
CA ASP A 25 -3.42 -3.06 5.09
C ASP A 25 -2.63 -3.74 6.22
N ALA A 26 -2.10 -4.95 5.98
CA ALA A 26 -1.28 -5.68 6.95
C ALA A 26 0.15 -5.13 7.08
N CYS A 27 0.60 -4.27 6.16
CA CYS A 27 1.91 -3.63 6.27
C CYS A 27 1.81 -2.32 7.07
N PRO A 28 2.75 -2.06 8.01
CA PRO A 28 2.64 -0.97 8.98
C PRO A 28 2.38 0.41 8.35
N GLY A 29 1.43 1.13 8.95
CA GLY A 29 0.77 2.33 8.44
C GLY A 29 1.40 3.68 8.80
N SER A 30 1.98 3.77 9.99
CA SER A 30 2.10 5.07 10.68
C SER A 30 3.43 5.79 10.49
N GLY A 31 4.31 5.30 9.61
CA GLY A 31 5.65 5.85 9.39
C GLY A 31 5.92 6.26 7.94
N PRO A 32 7.15 6.70 7.65
CA PRO A 32 7.61 6.93 6.27
C PRO A 32 7.36 5.70 5.40
N CYS A 33 7.31 5.92 4.08
CA CYS A 33 7.08 4.87 3.12
C CYS A 33 8.05 3.70 3.37
N PRO A 34 7.57 2.49 3.64
CA PRO A 34 8.41 1.35 4.00
C PRO A 34 9.26 0.82 2.83
N ILE A 35 9.17 1.41 1.64
CA ILE A 35 9.95 1.07 0.45
C ILE A 35 11.07 2.08 0.20
N CYS A 36 10.77 3.38 0.22
CA CYS A 36 11.74 4.44 -0.11
C CYS A 36 12.07 5.39 1.05
N ALA A 37 11.53 5.14 2.25
CA ALA A 37 11.70 5.95 3.45
C ALA A 37 11.24 7.43 3.36
N ALA A 38 10.60 7.84 2.27
CA ALA A 38 10.04 9.19 2.14
C ALA A 38 8.77 9.37 2.99
N VAL A 39 8.54 10.59 3.49
CA VAL A 39 7.26 10.95 4.12
C VAL A 39 6.20 11.06 3.02
N CYS A 40 5.25 10.13 2.99
CA CYS A 40 4.27 10.02 1.92
C CYS A 40 2.86 9.93 2.47
N ARG A 41 1.90 10.56 1.78
CA ARG A 41 0.47 10.31 2.02
C ARG A 41 0.08 8.96 1.41
N ARG A 42 -0.83 8.26 2.08
CA ARG A 42 -1.43 6.98 1.64
C ARG A 42 -2.87 7.24 1.21
N PHE A 43 -3.26 6.69 0.06
CA PHE A 43 -4.58 6.80 -0.52
C PHE A 43 -5.17 5.39 -0.67
N PRO A 44 -6.33 5.09 -0.05
CA PRO A 44 -6.94 3.78 -0.19
C PRO A 44 -7.36 3.53 -1.64
N VAL A 45 -7.13 2.31 -2.14
CA VAL A 45 -7.61 1.89 -3.45
C VAL A 45 -9.01 1.31 -3.27
N PRO A 46 -10.04 1.82 -3.97
CA PRO A 46 -11.35 1.21 -3.94
C PRO A 46 -11.26 -0.22 -4.48
N GLU A 47 -11.88 -1.15 -3.76
CA GLU A 47 -12.06 -2.52 -4.23
C GLU A 47 -12.91 -2.42 -5.50
N ARG A 48 -12.43 -2.96 -6.63
CA ARG A 48 -13.26 -3.00 -7.84
C ARG A 48 -14.48 -3.83 -7.49
N VAL A 49 -15.63 -3.18 -7.45
CA VAL A 49 -16.93 -3.84 -7.36
C VAL A 49 -17.12 -4.51 -8.73
N SER A 50 -17.02 -5.83 -8.75
CA SER A 50 -17.32 -6.67 -9.90
C SER A 50 -18.82 -6.69 -10.18
#